data_AF-A0A183EGA2-F1
#
_entry.id   AF-A0A183EGA2-F1
#
_cell.length_a   1.000
_cell.length_b   1.000
_cell.length_c   1.000
_cell.angle_alpha   90.00
_cell.angle_beta   90.00
_cell.angle_gamma   90.00
#
_symmetry.space_group_name_H-M   'P 1'
#
loop_
_entity.id
_entity.type
_entity.pdbx_description
1 polymer ?
#
loop_
_entity_poly.entity_id
_entity_poly.type
_entity_poly.pdbx_seq_one_letter_code
_entity_poly.pdbx_strand_id
1 'polypeptide(L)'
;MFQKRFYEWSRESDERIRHAGVLALSAIVLAYPYSVPSFLPEVLMQLCPHTSDKQPMQGTAKKALSEFKRTHQDSWHEHKMQFSEDQLSILTDLLVSPNYYV
;
A
#
# COMPACT_ATOMS: atom_id res chain seq x y z
N MET A 1 -10.80 -1.44 -14.45
CA MET A 1 -11.63 -2.64 -14.72
C MET A 1 -11.18 -3.86 -13.90
N PHE A 2 -9.88 -4.08 -13.63
CA PHE A 2 -9.41 -5.15 -12.72
C PHE A 2 -9.17 -4.71 -11.27
N GLN A 3 -8.69 -3.49 -11.04
CA GLN A 3 -8.40 -2.97 -9.70
C GLN A 3 -9.63 -2.92 -8.77
N LYS A 4 -10.81 -2.58 -9.32
CA LYS A 4 -12.06 -2.50 -8.54
C LYS A 4 -12.39 -3.83 -7.84
N ARG A 5 -12.16 -4.96 -8.51
CA ARG A 5 -12.41 -6.29 -7.95
C ARG A 5 -11.46 -6.62 -6.80
N PHE A 6 -10.20 -6.17 -6.87
CA PHE A 6 -9.25 -6.38 -5.77
C PHE A 6 -9.57 -5.52 -4.55
N TYR A 7 -10.14 -4.33 -4.76
CA TYR A 7 -10.65 -3.48 -3.66
C TYR A 7 -11.84 -4.12 -2.95
N GLU A 8 -12.75 -4.71 -3.71
CA GLU A 8 -13.87 -5.45 -3.15
C GLU A 8 -13.35 -6.64 -2.34
N TRP A 9 -12.43 -7.42 -2.92
CA TRP A 9 -11.83 -8.57 -2.26
C TRP A 9 -11.12 -8.19 -0.97
N SER A 10 -10.36 -7.10 -0.93
CA SER A 10 -9.65 -6.68 0.28
C SER A 10 -10.59 -6.24 1.42
N ARG A 11 -11.91 -6.13 1.18
CA ARG A 11 -12.91 -5.78 2.20
C ARG A 11 -13.83 -6.93 2.58
N GLU A 12 -13.59 -8.11 2.01
CA GLU A 12 -14.41 -9.29 2.26
C GLU A 12 -14.29 -9.81 3.70
N SER A 13 -15.36 -10.47 4.16
CA SER A 13 -15.39 -11.10 5.49
C SER A 13 -14.63 -12.43 5.51
N ASP A 14 -14.56 -13.16 4.39
CA ASP A 14 -13.73 -14.36 4.26
C ASP A 14 -12.25 -13.94 4.24
N GLU A 15 -11.50 -14.39 5.25
CA GLU A 15 -10.08 -14.02 5.43
C GLU A 15 -9.20 -14.43 4.24
N ARG A 16 -9.53 -15.51 3.52
CA ARG A 16 -8.77 -15.96 2.36
C ARG A 16 -8.99 -15.03 1.17
N ILE A 17 -10.23 -14.62 0.93
CA ILE A 17 -10.57 -13.68 -0.14
C ILE A 17 -9.98 -12.31 0.19
N ARG A 18 -10.10 -11.89 1.45
CA ARG A 18 -9.47 -10.65 1.93
C ARG A 18 -7.97 -10.65 1.71
N HIS A 19 -7.30 -11.71 2.13
CA HIS A 19 -5.86 -11.82 1.95
C HIS A 19 -5.45 -11.86 0.46
N ALA A 20 -6.22 -12.53 -0.40
CA ALA A 20 -6.00 -12.51 -1.84
C ALA A 20 -6.10 -11.09 -2.42
N GLY A 21 -7.08 -10.30 -1.97
CA GLY A 21 -7.19 -8.88 -2.30
C GLY A 21 -5.95 -8.08 -1.89
N VAL A 22 -5.53 -8.22 -0.63
CA VAL A 22 -4.32 -7.55 -0.10
C VAL A 22 -3.06 -7.94 -0.87
N LEU A 23 -2.90 -9.21 -1.22
CA LEU A 23 -1.80 -9.71 -2.05
C LEU A 23 -1.83 -9.08 -3.45
N ALA A 24 -3.00 -8.98 -4.08
CA ALA A 24 -3.15 -8.38 -5.39
C ALA A 24 -2.82 -6.88 -5.38
N LEU A 25 -3.29 -6.14 -4.37
CA LEU A 25 -2.95 -4.71 -4.19
C LEU A 25 -1.45 -4.51 -3.95
N SER A 26 -0.86 -5.36 -3.11
CA SER A 26 0.57 -5.36 -2.84
C SER A 26 1.38 -5.65 -4.10
N ALA A 27 0.96 -6.63 -4.91
CA ALA A 27 1.61 -6.95 -6.19
C ALA A 27 1.55 -5.78 -7.18
N ILE A 28 0.44 -5.03 -7.23
CA ILE A 28 0.33 -3.82 -8.05
C ILE A 28 1.34 -2.78 -7.58
N VAL A 29 1.43 -2.50 -6.28
CA VAL A 29 2.40 -1.52 -5.75
C VAL A 29 3.83 -1.92 -6.11
N LEU A 30 4.17 -3.20 -5.94
CA LEU A 30 5.50 -3.73 -6.22
C LEU A 30 5.84 -3.78 -7.72
N ALA A 31 4.84 -3.74 -8.61
CA ALA A 31 5.06 -3.75 -10.05
C ALA A 31 5.55 -2.41 -10.61
N TYR A 32 5.45 -1.32 -9.84
CA TYR A 32 5.86 0.03 -10.26
C TYR A 32 6.94 0.59 -9.32
N PRO A 33 8.16 0.02 -9.30
CA PRO A 33 9.27 0.66 -8.62
C PRO A 33 9.68 1.95 -9.37
N TYR A 34 10.17 2.96 -8.64
CA TYR A 34 10.68 4.23 -9.18
C TYR A 34 9.67 5.04 -10.00
N SER A 35 8.38 4.75 -9.93
CA SER A 35 7.35 5.41 -10.72
C SER A 35 6.00 5.40 -10.00
N VAL A 36 5.30 6.53 -10.09
CA VAL A 36 3.96 6.67 -9.50
C VAL A 36 2.97 6.99 -10.61
N PRO A 37 2.39 5.98 -11.29
CA PRO A 37 1.30 6.22 -12.22
C PRO A 37 0.06 6.74 -11.48
N SER A 38 -0.82 7.44 -12.19
CA SER A 38 -1.96 8.18 -11.60
C SER A 38 -2.93 7.35 -10.76
N PHE A 39 -2.99 6.03 -10.96
CA PHE A 39 -3.81 5.12 -10.16
C PHE A 39 -3.13 4.60 -8.90
N LEU A 40 -1.80 4.67 -8.81
CA LEU A 40 -1.03 4.08 -7.71
C LEU A 40 -1.32 4.72 -6.34
N PRO A 41 -1.49 6.06 -6.24
CA PRO A 41 -1.89 6.70 -4.98
C PRO A 41 -3.17 6.09 -4.38
N GLU A 42 -4.18 5.84 -5.22
CA GLU A 42 -5.44 5.24 -4.76
C GLU A 42 -5.22 3.79 -4.29
N VAL A 43 -4.41 3.01 -5.00
CA VAL A 43 -4.08 1.63 -4.59
C VAL A 43 -3.38 1.62 -3.23
N LEU A 44 -2.46 2.57 -2.98
CA LEU A 44 -1.79 2.71 -1.69
C LEU A 44 -2.79 3.03 -0.58
N MET A 45 -3.76 3.93 -0.82
CA MET A 45 -4.80 4.26 0.16
C MET A 45 -5.68 3.05 0.51
N GLN A 46 -5.96 2.18 -0.45
CA GLN A 46 -6.68 0.92 -0.17
C GLN A 46 -5.81 -0.09 0.59
N LEU A 47 -4.48 -0.04 0.44
CA LEU A 47 -3.55 -0.95 1.11
C LEU A 47 -3.24 -0.53 2.56
N CYS A 48 -3.19 0.78 2.85
CA CYS A 48 -2.85 1.33 4.15
C CYS A 48 -3.66 0.74 5.34
N PRO A 49 -5.00 0.61 5.28
CA PRO A 49 -5.77 0.05 6.39
C PRO A 49 -5.34 -1.37 6.80
N HIS A 50 -4.83 -2.16 5.84
CA HIS A 50 -4.45 -3.55 6.05
C HIS A 50 -3.16 -3.71 6.86
N THR A 51 -2.44 -2.64 7.18
CA THR A 51 -1.28 -2.71 8.10
C THR A 51 -1.69 -2.97 9.55
N SER A 52 -2.95 -2.73 9.90
CA SER A 52 -3.51 -2.93 11.23
C SER A 52 -4.32 -4.24 11.34
N ASP A 53 -4.39 -5.03 10.26
CA ASP A 53 -5.05 -6.34 10.26
C ASP A 53 -4.27 -7.39 11.07
N LYS A 54 -4.88 -8.56 11.27
CA LYS A 54 -4.19 -9.75 11.76
C LYS A 54 -3.25 -10.32 10.69
N GLN A 55 -2.26 -11.10 11.13
CA GLN A 55 -1.45 -11.90 10.23
C GLN A 55 -2.35 -12.88 9.44
N PRO A 56 -2.07 -13.14 8.15
CA PRO A 56 -0.89 -12.71 7.37
C PRO A 56 -1.07 -11.38 6.59
N MET A 57 -2.23 -10.73 6.66
CA MET A 57 -2.55 -9.52 5.89
C MET A 57 -1.64 -8.35 6.28
N GLN A 58 -1.45 -8.11 7.59
CA GLN A 58 -0.56 -7.07 8.09
C GLN A 58 0.86 -7.20 7.57
N GLY A 59 1.45 -8.40 7.65
CA GLY A 59 2.82 -8.62 7.18
C GLY A 59 2.97 -8.32 5.68
N THR A 60 1.96 -8.69 4.90
CA THR A 60 1.93 -8.46 3.45
C THR A 60 1.87 -6.97 3.12
N ALA A 61 0.92 -6.25 3.71
CA ALA A 61 0.74 -4.81 3.48
C ALA A 61 1.98 -4.00 3.93
N LYS A 62 2.49 -4.27 5.14
CA LYS A 62 3.68 -3.59 5.67
C LYS A 62 4.90 -3.83 4.79
N LYS A 63 5.10 -5.06 4.29
CA LYS A 63 6.21 -5.39 3.39
C LYS A 63 6.13 -4.59 2.08
N ALA A 64 4.95 -4.57 1.44
CA ALA A 64 4.77 -3.84 0.19
C ALA A 64 4.98 -2.33 0.36
N LEU A 65 4.46 -1.74 1.45
CA LEU A 65 4.64 -0.33 1.75
C LEU A 65 6.11 0.03 2.08
N SER A 66 6.82 -0.85 2.77
CA SER A 66 8.25 -0.66 3.05
C SER A 66 9.08 -0.68 1.77
N GLU A 67 8.78 -1.60 0.84
CA GLU A 67 9.41 -1.65 -0.48
C GLU A 67 9.07 -0.44 -1.35
N PHE A 68 7.82 0.04 -1.31
CA PHE A 68 7.43 1.29 -1.97
C PHE A 68 8.28 2.46 -1.47
N LYS A 69 8.35 2.65 -0.14
CA LYS A 69 9.18 3.68 0.48
C LYS A 69 10.63 3.59 0.03
N ARG A 70 11.21 2.39 0.09
CA ARG A 70 12.62 2.13 -0.28
C ARG A 70 12.91 2.49 -1.75
N THR A 71 12.01 2.13 -2.66
CA THR A 71 12.21 2.32 -4.11
C THR A 71 11.89 3.73 -4.61
N HIS A 72 11.17 4.55 -3.82
CA HIS A 72 10.75 5.89 -4.23
C HIS A 72 11.43 7.02 -3.44
N GLN A 73 12.28 6.70 -2.47
CA GLN A 73 12.90 7.69 -1.59
C GLN A 73 13.79 8.70 -2.34
N ASP A 74 14.57 8.24 -3.32
CA ASP A 74 15.59 9.07 -3.98
C ASP A 74 14.95 10.19 -4.82
N SER A 75 13.80 9.90 -5.44
CA SER A 75 13.00 10.84 -6.24
C SER A 75 11.69 11.25 -5.55
N TRP A 76 11.64 11.19 -4.21
CA TRP A 76 10.39 11.42 -3.47
C TRP A 76 9.80 12.81 -3.71
N HIS A 77 10.65 13.83 -3.92
CA HIS A 77 10.17 15.19 -4.19
C HIS A 77 9.31 15.28 -5.46
N GLU A 78 9.55 14.39 -6.44
CA GLU A 78 8.76 14.30 -7.66
C GLU A 78 7.53 13.43 -7.46
N HIS A 79 7.74 12.25 -6.86
CA HIS A 79 6.68 11.28 -6.64
C HIS A 79 5.56 11.82 -5.75
N LYS A 80 5.88 12.60 -4.72
CA LYS A 80 4.87 13.20 -3.83
C LYS A 80 3.88 14.12 -4.55
N MET A 81 4.23 14.65 -5.72
CA MET A 81 3.35 15.51 -6.50
C MET A 81 2.15 14.76 -7.11
N GLN A 82 2.19 13.42 -7.13
CA GLN A 82 1.08 12.58 -7.58
C GLN A 82 0.03 12.32 -6.50
N PHE A 83 0.27 12.77 -5.26
CA PHE A 83 -0.59 12.54 -4.11
C PHE A 83 -1.26 13.84 -3.67
N SER A 84 -2.46 13.72 -3.09
CA SER A 84 -3.06 14.83 -2.35
C SER A 84 -2.39 15.01 -0.98
N GLU A 85 -2.60 16.17 -0.35
CA GLU A 85 -2.08 16.43 1.01
C GLU A 85 -2.60 15.39 2.03
N ASP A 86 -3.88 15.03 1.95
CA ASP A 86 -4.49 14.01 2.82
C ASP A 86 -3.82 12.64 2.65
N GLN A 87 -3.55 12.23 1.40
CA GLN A 87 -2.89 10.96 1.10
C GLN A 87 -1.45 10.96 1.63
N LEU A 88 -0.73 12.08 1.50
CA LEU A 88 0.62 12.23 2.02
C LEU A 88 0.65 12.19 3.55
N SER A 89 -0.35 12.76 4.22
CA SER A 89 -0.48 12.68 5.68
C SER A 89 -0.59 11.23 6.13
N ILE A 90 -1.51 10.47 5.54
CA ILE A 90 -1.72 9.04 5.84
C ILE A 90 -0.43 8.24 5.64
N LEU A 91 0.27 8.45 4.51
CA LEU A 91 1.53 7.76 4.23
C LEU A 91 2.62 8.12 5.24
N THR A 92 2.70 9.39 5.66
CA THR A 92 3.70 9.85 6.61
C THR A 92 3.49 9.20 7.98
N ASP A 93 2.26 9.23 8.49
CA ASP A 93 1.91 8.62 9.79
C ASP A 93 2.26 7.13 9.82
N LEU A 94 2.02 6.44 8.70
CA LEU A 94 2.23 5.01 8.58
C LEU A 94 3.71 4.63 8.37
N LEU A 95 4.45 5.40 7.58
CA LEU A 95 5.83 5.08 7.17
C LEU A 95 6.90 5.66 8.12
N VAL A 96 6.54 6.54 9.04
CA VAL A 96 7.43 7.06 10.09
C VAL A 96 7.56 6.10 11.28
N SER A 97 6.64 5.15 11.43
CA SER A 97 6.72 4.13 12.48
C SER A 97 8.00 3.29 12.35
N PRO A 98 8.90 3.29 13.36
CA PRO A 98 10.14 2.53 13.30
C PRO A 98 9.84 1.02 13.34
N ASN A 99 10.31 0.27 12.35
CA ASN A 99 10.26 -1.20 12.29
C ASN A 99 11.23 -1.87 13.31
N TYR A 100 11.44 -1.29 14.51
CA TYR A 100 12.45 -1.75 15.48
C TYR A 100 11.91 -2.57 16.64
N TYR A 101 10.61 -2.84 16.71
CA TYR A 101 10.06 -3.73 17.75
C TYR A 101 9.69 -5.07 17.13
N VAL A 102 10.62 -6.02 17.26
CA VAL A 102 10.40 -7.47 17.14
C VAL A 102 10.40 -8.05 18.54
#